data_AF-A0AAV4XB79-F1
#
_entry.id   AF-A0AAV4XB79-F1
#
_cell.length_a   1.000
_cell.length_b   1.000
_cell.length_c   1.000
_cell.angle_alpha   90.00
_cell.angle_beta   90.00
_cell.angle_gamma   90.00
#
_symmetry.space_group_name_H-M   'P 1'
#
loop_
_entity.id
_entity.type
_entity.pdbx_description
1 polymer ?
#
loop_
_entity_poly.entity_id
_entity_poly.type
_entity_poly.pdbx_seq_one_letter_code
_entity_poly.pdbx_strand_id
1 'polypeptide(L)'
;RGYEDLQSLVPTCQQQDSITIDYIQFLLQQKKKQDDELNALRKEMVALQIMKTNYETIVKVHQSQPSQNCNKVSDEMKFQVFQAVCDSLFQSFNSSISVANFGELSACVFSWLEEYCKPQTLQEMMLSLLCQLNNIKIMDV
;
A
#
# COMPACT_ATOMS: atom_id res chain seq x y z
N ARG A 1 10.66 0.37 -68.28
CA ARG A 1 9.77 1.00 -67.27
C ARG A 1 9.74 0.22 -65.97
N GLY A 2 9.28 -1.04 -65.93
CA GLY A 2 9.27 -1.81 -64.67
C GLY A 2 10.64 -2.04 -63.98
N TYR A 3 11.76 -2.02 -64.70
CA TYR A 3 13.11 -2.17 -64.10
C TYR A 3 13.60 -0.88 -63.40
N GLU A 4 13.24 0.30 -63.91
CA GLU A 4 13.53 1.59 -63.24
C GLU A 4 12.69 1.75 -61.95
N ASP A 5 11.43 1.31 -62.00
CA ASP A 5 10.56 1.30 -60.83
C ASP A 5 11.13 0.37 -59.74
N LEU A 6 11.64 -0.81 -60.12
CA LEU A 6 12.33 -1.74 -59.22
C LEU A 6 13.61 -1.14 -58.60
N GLN A 7 14.39 -0.41 -59.41
CA GLN A 7 15.66 0.22 -58.99
C GLN A 7 15.46 1.34 -57.97
N SER A 8 14.28 1.98 -57.94
CA SER A 8 13.93 2.99 -56.94
C SER A 8 13.57 2.41 -55.57
N LEU A 9 13.13 1.15 -55.52
CA LEU A 9 12.67 0.45 -54.31
C LEU A 9 13.77 -0.39 -53.65
N VAL A 10 14.80 -0.76 -54.40
CA VAL A 10 15.92 -1.59 -53.95
C VAL A 10 17.20 -0.76 -54.01
N PRO A 11 17.80 -0.37 -52.87
CA PRO A 11 18.90 0.61 -52.81
C PRO A 11 20.17 0.27 -53.60
N THR A 12 20.32 -0.95 -54.12
CA THR A 12 21.57 -1.49 -54.69
C THR A 12 21.48 -1.99 -56.13
N CYS A 13 20.37 -1.77 -56.86
CA CYS A 13 20.15 -2.31 -58.22
C CYS A 13 21.08 -1.78 -59.33
N GLN A 14 22.16 -1.03 -59.04
CA GLN A 14 23.14 -0.60 -60.05
C GLN A 14 24.17 -1.70 -60.43
N GLN A 15 24.24 -2.82 -59.71
CA GLN A 15 25.17 -3.93 -60.00
C GLN A 15 24.46 -5.29 -59.91
N GLN A 16 24.33 -6.00 -61.04
CA GLN A 16 23.97 -7.43 -61.20
C GLN A 16 22.65 -7.96 -60.59
N ASP A 17 21.92 -8.74 -61.39
CA ASP A 17 20.59 -9.32 -61.11
C ASP A 17 20.49 -10.20 -59.84
N SER A 18 21.62 -10.59 -59.22
CA SER A 18 21.64 -11.34 -57.95
C SER A 18 21.19 -10.50 -56.75
N ILE A 19 21.43 -9.18 -56.75
CA ILE A 19 21.24 -8.33 -55.55
C ILE A 19 19.76 -8.05 -55.25
N THR A 20 18.91 -8.03 -56.28
CA THR A 20 17.46 -7.81 -56.14
C THR A 20 16.79 -8.96 -55.38
N ILE A 21 17.20 -10.20 -55.64
CA ILE A 21 16.67 -11.40 -54.97
C ILE A 21 17.07 -11.38 -53.49
N ASP A 22 18.33 -11.03 -53.20
CA ASP A 22 18.85 -10.94 -51.82
C ASP A 22 18.12 -9.86 -51.01
N TYR A 23 17.84 -8.70 -51.62
CA TYR A 23 17.09 -7.64 -50.93
C TYR A 23 15.63 -8.01 -50.67
N ILE A 24 14.97 -8.71 -51.60
CA ILE A 24 13.61 -9.22 -51.37
C ILE A 24 13.62 -10.24 -50.22
N GLN A 25 14.60 -11.15 -50.17
CA GLN A 25 14.74 -12.09 -49.05
C GLN A 25 14.98 -11.38 -47.72
N PHE A 26 15.83 -10.35 -47.71
CA PHE A 26 16.06 -9.51 -46.54
C PHE A 26 14.78 -8.82 -46.05
N LEU A 27 13.99 -8.24 -46.96
CA LEU A 27 12.71 -7.61 -46.62
C LEU A 27 11.71 -8.62 -46.06
N LEU A 28 11.64 -9.83 -46.62
CA LEU A 28 10.79 -10.91 -46.11
C LEU A 28 11.22 -11.35 -44.70
N GLN A 29 12.53 -11.42 -44.45
CA GLN A 29 13.06 -11.75 -43.13
C GLN A 29 12.78 -10.65 -42.11
N GLN A 30 12.93 -9.37 -42.48
CA GLN A 30 12.54 -8.24 -41.64
C GLN A 30 11.05 -8.25 -41.33
N LYS A 31 10.20 -8.45 -42.34
CA LYS A 31 8.76 -8.54 -42.15
C LYS A 31 8.40 -9.65 -41.16
N LYS A 32 8.98 -10.84 -41.33
CA LYS A 32 8.78 -11.97 -40.41
C LYS A 32 9.20 -11.61 -38.98
N LYS A 33 10.37 -10.97 -38.82
CA LYS A 33 10.85 -10.52 -37.51
C LYS A 33 9.88 -9.54 -36.85
N GLN A 34 9.39 -8.56 -37.60
CA GLN A 34 8.42 -7.58 -37.10
C GLN A 34 7.09 -8.26 -36.73
N ASP A 35 6.60 -9.19 -37.55
CA ASP A 35 5.38 -9.96 -37.26
C ASP A 35 5.54 -10.80 -35.96
N ASP A 36 6.70 -11.42 -35.75
CA ASP A 36 7.02 -12.19 -34.54
C ASP A 36 7.10 -11.29 -33.30
N GLU A 37 7.76 -10.13 -33.39
CA GLU A 37 7.85 -9.14 -32.30
C GLU A 37 6.46 -8.58 -31.94
N LEU A 38 5.64 -8.26 -32.95
CA LEU A 38 4.28 -7.78 -32.74
C LEU A 38 3.44 -8.86 -32.04
N ASN A 39 3.57 -10.12 -32.44
CA ASN A 39 2.87 -11.23 -31.79
C ASN A 39 3.32 -11.45 -30.35
N ALA A 40 4.60 -11.28 -30.04
CA ALA A 40 5.11 -11.33 -28.66
C ALA A 40 4.51 -10.20 -27.82
N LEU A 41 4.51 -8.97 -28.33
CA LEU A 41 3.98 -7.80 -27.64
C LEU A 41 2.47 -7.92 -27.37
N ARG A 42 1.71 -8.48 -28.33
CA ARG A 42 0.29 -8.77 -28.13
C ARG A 42 0.05 -9.74 -26.98
N LYS A 43 0.89 -10.79 -26.85
CA LYS A 43 0.79 -11.74 -25.73
C LYS A 43 1.08 -11.08 -24.38
N GLU A 44 2.11 -10.23 -24.33
CA GLU A 44 2.47 -9.50 -23.11
C GLU A 44 1.37 -8.52 -22.68
N MET A 45 0.78 -7.79 -23.63
CA MET A 45 -0.34 -6.89 -23.35
C MET A 45 -1.55 -7.64 -22.77
N VAL A 46 -1.90 -8.81 -23.32
CA VAL A 46 -2.97 -9.65 -22.77
C VAL A 46 -2.63 -10.13 -21.36
N ALA A 47 -1.40 -10.58 -21.11
CA ALA A 47 -0.96 -11.01 -19.78
C ALA A 47 -1.05 -9.86 -18.75
N LEU A 48 -0.60 -8.66 -19.11
CA LEU A 48 -0.69 -7.48 -18.27
C LEU A 48 -2.15 -7.07 -18.00
N GLN A 49 -3.03 -7.17 -19.00
CA GLN A 49 -4.44 -6.89 -18.84
C GLN A 49 -5.11 -7.86 -17.87
N ILE A 50 -4.73 -9.15 -17.92
CA ILE A 50 -5.18 -10.15 -16.94
C ILE A 50 -4.66 -9.79 -15.54
N MET A 51 -3.38 -9.45 -15.40
CA MET A 51 -2.81 -9.04 -14.11
C MET A 51 -3.52 -7.82 -13.53
N LYS A 52 -3.73 -6.78 -14.33
CA LYS A 52 -4.47 -5.57 -13.94
C LYS A 52 -5.88 -5.92 -13.45
N THR A 53 -6.60 -6.75 -14.20
CA THR A 53 -7.96 -7.19 -13.84
C THR A 53 -7.97 -7.99 -12.54
N ASN A 54 -6.98 -8.86 -12.32
CA ASN A 54 -6.83 -9.61 -11.07
C ASN A 54 -6.57 -8.67 -9.89
N TYR A 55 -5.66 -7.71 -10.03
CA TYR A 55 -5.39 -6.71 -8.98
C TYR A 55 -6.60 -5.84 -8.68
N GLU A 56 -7.31 -5.36 -9.71
CA GLU A 56 -8.56 -4.59 -9.52
C GLU A 56 -9.61 -5.40 -8.77
N THR A 57 -9.70 -6.71 -9.03
CA THR A 57 -10.61 -7.62 -8.31
C THR A 57 -10.17 -7.77 -6.85
N ILE A 58 -8.89 -8.00 -6.58
CA ILE A 58 -8.34 -8.09 -5.23
C ILE A 58 -8.60 -6.80 -4.44
N VAL A 59 -8.36 -5.64 -5.06
CA VAL A 59 -8.61 -4.33 -4.46
C VAL A 59 -10.09 -4.12 -4.17
N LYS A 60 -10.98 -4.46 -5.11
CA LYS A 60 -12.43 -4.36 -4.89
C LYS A 60 -12.88 -5.28 -3.76
N VAL A 61 -12.38 -6.51 -3.69
CA VAL A 61 -12.68 -7.44 -2.59
C VAL A 61 -12.20 -6.87 -1.26
N HIS A 62 -10.96 -6.34 -1.19
CA HIS A 62 -10.43 -5.69 0.01
C HIS A 62 -11.22 -4.43 0.42
N GLN A 63 -11.71 -3.64 -0.55
CA GLN A 63 -12.54 -2.46 -0.28
C GLN A 63 -13.97 -2.83 0.13
N SER A 64 -14.50 -3.92 -0.40
CA SER A 64 -15.86 -4.42 -0.11
C SER A 64 -15.95 -5.23 1.19
N GLN A 65 -14.81 -5.69 1.74
CA GLN A 65 -14.76 -6.29 3.06
C GLN A 65 -14.91 -5.20 4.15
N PRO A 66 -15.96 -5.23 4.99
CA PRO A 66 -16.18 -4.23 6.04
C PRO A 66 -15.18 -4.28 7.22
N SER A 67 -14.01 -4.92 7.09
CA SER A 67 -13.19 -5.29 8.25
C SER A 67 -11.67 -5.31 8.05
N GLN A 68 -11.13 -4.77 6.94
CA GLN A 68 -9.67 -4.60 6.79
C GLN A 68 -9.20 -3.13 6.73
N ASN A 69 -10.00 -2.21 7.26
CA ASN A 69 -9.53 -0.90 7.72
C ASN A 69 -8.86 -0.97 9.11
N CYS A 70 -8.15 -2.07 9.42
CA CYS A 70 -7.56 -2.35 10.73
C CYS A 70 -6.32 -1.47 11.04
N ASN A 71 -6.35 -0.19 10.65
CA ASN A 71 -5.34 0.81 11.01
C ASN A 71 -5.85 2.26 10.86
N LYS A 72 -7.15 2.52 10.96
CA LYS A 72 -7.67 3.90 10.90
C LYS A 72 -8.43 4.31 12.16
N VAL A 73 -7.86 4.02 13.33
CA VAL A 73 -8.05 4.96 14.44
C VAL A 73 -7.44 6.27 13.94
N SER A 74 -8.26 7.30 13.72
CA SER A 74 -7.77 8.59 13.23
C SER A 74 -6.73 9.15 14.21
N ASP A 75 -5.78 9.95 13.74
CA ASP A 75 -4.78 10.55 14.63
C ASP A 75 -5.46 11.38 15.73
N GLU A 76 -6.55 12.05 15.41
CA GLU A 76 -7.43 12.72 16.38
C GLU A 76 -7.94 11.76 17.48
N MET A 77 -8.40 10.57 17.09
CA MET A 77 -8.84 9.56 18.06
C MET A 77 -7.68 9.03 18.90
N LYS A 78 -6.47 8.90 18.33
CA LYS A 78 -5.27 8.54 19.10
C LYS A 78 -4.92 9.62 20.13
N PHE A 79 -5.02 10.90 19.74
CA PHE A 79 -4.82 12.03 20.67
C PHE A 79 -5.86 12.03 21.79
N GLN A 80 -7.13 11.80 21.47
CA GLN A 80 -8.20 11.72 22.48
C GLN A 80 -8.00 10.56 23.46
N VAL A 81 -7.60 9.38 22.96
CA VAL A 81 -7.26 8.24 23.82
C VAL A 81 -6.05 8.57 24.70
N PHE A 82 -4.99 9.14 24.12
CA PHE A 82 -3.79 9.52 24.88
C PHE A 82 -4.10 10.53 25.97
N GLN A 83 -4.88 11.56 25.67
CA GLN A 83 -5.33 12.55 26.64
C GLN A 83 -6.12 11.88 27.77
N ALA A 84 -7.09 11.03 27.43
CA ALA A 84 -7.91 10.33 28.43
C ALA A 84 -7.07 9.40 29.33
N VAL A 85 -6.03 8.76 28.78
CA VAL A 85 -5.06 7.98 29.57
C VAL A 85 -4.30 8.87 30.54
N CYS A 86 -3.76 10.00 30.07
CA CYS A 86 -3.05 10.95 30.93
C CYS A 86 -3.94 11.49 32.05
N ASP A 87 -5.18 11.85 31.73
CA ASP A 87 -6.15 12.34 32.71
C ASP A 87 -6.49 11.26 33.75
N SER A 88 -6.69 10.01 33.32
CA SER A 88 -6.96 8.89 34.22
C SER A 88 -5.79 8.60 35.16
N LEU A 89 -4.56 8.60 34.63
CA LEU A 89 -3.35 8.41 35.43
C LEU A 89 -3.14 9.57 36.41
N PHE A 90 -3.40 10.80 35.99
CA PHE A 90 -3.29 11.96 36.88
C PHE A 90 -4.30 11.91 38.02
N GLN A 91 -5.56 11.54 37.72
CA GLN A 91 -6.60 11.39 38.74
C GLN A 91 -6.26 10.28 39.74
N SER A 92 -5.80 9.12 39.27
CA SER A 92 -5.40 8.03 40.16
C SER A 92 -4.22 8.45 41.03
N PHE A 93 -3.21 9.09 40.45
CA PHE A 93 -2.08 9.65 41.20
C PHE A 93 -2.55 10.61 42.29
N ASN A 94 -3.38 11.60 41.95
CA ASN A 94 -3.85 12.59 42.90
C ASN A 94 -4.69 11.97 44.03
N SER A 95 -5.36 10.85 43.78
CA SER A 95 -6.12 10.11 44.80
C SER A 95 -5.27 9.19 45.67
N SER A 96 -4.14 8.70 45.16
CA SER A 96 -3.30 7.69 45.81
C SER A 96 -2.09 8.27 46.57
N ILE A 97 -1.73 9.53 46.32
CA ILE A 97 -0.51 10.13 46.88
C ILE A 97 -0.80 10.93 48.16
N SER A 98 0.00 10.65 49.19
CA SER A 98 0.11 11.48 50.39
C SER A 98 1.44 12.23 50.40
N VAL A 99 1.40 13.51 50.78
CA VAL A 99 2.57 14.41 50.87
C VAL A 99 2.93 14.78 52.32
N ALA A 100 2.48 13.99 53.30
CA ALA A 100 2.71 14.27 54.71
C ALA A 100 4.20 14.23 55.10
N ASN A 101 4.98 13.31 54.53
CA ASN A 101 6.43 13.23 54.69
C ASN A 101 7.07 12.46 53.52
N PHE A 102 8.39 12.53 53.39
CA PHE A 102 9.09 11.88 52.27
C PHE A 102 8.96 10.35 52.25
N GLY A 103 8.97 9.70 53.42
CA GLY A 103 8.81 8.25 53.53
C GLY A 103 7.46 7.77 53.00
N GLU A 104 6.39 8.44 53.43
CA GLU A 104 5.03 8.16 52.96
C GLU A 104 4.85 8.52 51.48
N LEU A 105 5.35 9.68 51.04
CA LEU A 105 5.31 10.09 49.64
C LEU A 105 5.97 9.04 48.74
N SER A 106 7.22 8.65 49.06
CA SER A 106 7.95 7.66 48.28
C SER A 106 7.25 6.31 48.27
N ALA A 107 6.74 5.83 49.40
CA ALA A 107 5.97 4.58 49.47
C ALA A 107 4.71 4.64 48.60
N CYS A 108 3.91 5.71 48.71
CA CYS A 108 2.70 5.91 47.90
C CYS A 108 3.02 5.97 46.40
N VAL A 109 4.11 6.64 46.01
CA VAL A 109 4.54 6.72 44.60
C VAL A 109 4.92 5.34 44.07
N PHE A 110 5.68 4.54 44.82
CA PHE A 110 6.03 3.19 44.41
C PHE A 110 4.79 2.29 44.28
N SER A 111 3.90 2.31 45.26
CA SER A 111 2.65 1.55 45.21
C SER A 111 1.79 1.96 44.01
N TRP A 112 1.67 3.26 43.72
CA TRP A 112 0.92 3.75 42.56
C TRP A 112 1.53 3.29 41.23
N LEU A 113 2.85 3.38 41.06
CA LEU A 113 3.52 2.91 39.85
C LEU A 113 3.30 1.41 39.63
N GLU A 114 3.39 0.61 40.69
CA GLU A 114 3.19 -0.83 40.62
C GLU A 114 1.74 -1.23 40.35
N GLU A 115 0.77 -0.41 40.74
CA GLU A 115 -0.64 -0.71 40.52
C GLU A 115 -1.13 -0.22 39.14
N TYR A 116 -0.81 1.03 38.77
CA TYR A 116 -1.41 1.72 37.62
C TYR A 116 -0.53 1.78 36.38
N CYS A 117 0.80 1.67 36.51
CA CYS A 117 1.74 1.86 35.39
C CYS A 117 2.32 0.56 34.83
N LYS A 118 1.78 -0.61 35.21
CA LYS A 118 2.16 -1.88 34.59
C LYS A 118 1.72 -1.91 33.11
N PRO A 119 2.52 -2.53 32.21
CA PRO A 119 2.19 -2.61 30.79
C PRO A 119 0.79 -3.17 30.52
N GLN A 120 0.39 -4.21 31.26
CA GLN A 120 -0.92 -4.83 31.12
C GLN A 120 -2.05 -3.88 31.55
N THR A 121 -1.93 -3.22 32.70
CA THR A 121 -2.92 -2.25 33.20
C THR A 121 -3.10 -1.09 32.22
N LEU A 122 -2.01 -0.55 31.69
CA LEU A 122 -2.03 0.53 30.70
C LEU A 122 -2.68 0.09 29.38
N GLN A 123 -2.40 -1.14 28.94
CA GLN A 123 -3.02 -1.70 27.75
C GLN A 123 -4.53 -1.88 27.92
N GLU A 124 -4.98 -2.43 29.05
CA GLU A 124 -6.39 -2.58 29.38
C GLU A 124 -7.10 -1.22 29.48
N MET A 125 -6.46 -0.22 30.10
CA MET A 125 -6.95 1.15 30.15
C MET A 125 -7.11 1.75 28.75
N MET A 126 -6.08 1.68 27.90
CA MET A 126 -6.13 2.20 26.53
C MET A 126 -7.24 1.56 25.70
N LEU A 127 -7.39 0.23 25.80
CA LEU A 127 -8.44 -0.50 25.09
C LEU A 127 -9.84 -0.11 25.58
N SER A 128 -10.01 0.02 26.90
CA SER A 128 -11.27 0.46 27.49
C SER A 128 -11.67 1.86 27.01
N LEU A 129 -10.73 2.82 27.04
CA LEU A 129 -10.96 4.20 26.59
C LEU A 129 -11.23 4.27 25.09
N LEU A 130 -10.51 3.50 24.27
CA LEU A 130 -10.76 3.40 22.83
C LEU A 130 -12.19 2.90 22.55
N CYS A 131 -12.63 1.85 23.25
CA CYS A 131 -13.99 1.32 23.13
C CYS A 131 -15.05 2.35 23.54
N GLN A 132 -14.84 3.05 24.67
CA GLN A 132 -15.76 4.09 25.15
C GLN A 132 -15.92 5.23 24.14
N LEU A 133 -14.80 5.77 23.64
CA LEU A 133 -14.81 6.86 22.67
C LEU A 133 -15.45 6.45 21.34
N ASN A 134 -15.27 5.19 20.93
CA ASN A 134 -15.87 4.68 19.70
C ASN A 134 -17.39 4.53 19.84
N ASN A 135 -17.88 4.12 21.02
CA ASN A 135 -19.32 4.02 21.30
C ASN A 135 -19.99 5.40 21.36
N ILE A 136 -19.31 6.41 21.92
CA ILE A 136 -19.82 7.79 21.96
C ILE A 136 -20.04 8.33 20.55
N LYS A 137 -19.06 8.13 19.63
CA LYS A 137 -19.19 8.56 18.23
C LYS A 137 -20.33 7.88 17.45
N ILE A 138 -20.76 6.68 17.85
CA ILE A 138 -21.88 5.98 17.21
C ILE A 138 -23.24 6.55 17.65
N MET A 139 -23.32 7.15 18.85
CA MET A 139 -24.56 7.76 19.36
C MET A 139 -24.81 9.18 18.83
N ASP A 140 -23.79 9.84 18.26
CA ASP A 140 -23.87 11.19 17.68
C ASP A 140 -24.22 11.19 16.17
N VAL A 141 -24.62 10.05 15.58
CA VAL A 141 -25.05 9.89 14.17
C VAL A 141 -26.52 9.50 14.10
#